data_AF-A0A165BY68-F1
#
_entry.id   AF-A0A165BY68-F1
#
_cell.length_a   1.000
_cell.length_b   1.000
_cell.length_c   1.000
_cell.angle_alpha   90.00
_cell.angle_beta   90.00
_cell.angle_gamma   90.00
#
_symmetry.space_group_name_H-M   'P 1'
#
loop_
_entity.id
_entity.type
_entity.pdbx_description
1 polymer ?
#
loop_
_entity_poly.entity_id
_entity_poly.type
_entity_poly.pdbx_seq_one_letter_code
_entity_poly.pdbx_strand_id
1 'polypeptide(L)'
;MHFLAALCVLVCTAVKAQSVVTLDLADPAITRSSNWGSNPARTERNGAWWAYNFVGTSLDIKLYASQGYGLVNITLDGKSTTVDTSSPDSHVTSMDAMSVNDLAPTSHTLRLALIGPSPNGGTAPSGQVWLRINSISAGDSITRYDVGAAVYEPIVHVFIITFVFVTFVNAKLSDFEQYISNPVQFIFKFLT
;
A
#
# COMPACT_ATOMS: atom_id res chain seq x y z
N MET A 1 49.98 -26.50 1.70
CA MET A 1 48.69 -27.10 2.07
C MET A 1 47.59 -26.13 1.65
N HIS A 2 46.61 -26.65 0.94
CA HIS A 2 45.56 -25.95 0.22
C HIS A 2 44.63 -25.19 1.17
N PHE A 3 44.39 -23.90 0.91
CA PHE A 3 43.21 -23.22 1.43
C PHE A 3 42.33 -22.81 0.25
N LEU A 4 41.31 -23.63 0.01
CA LEU A 4 40.13 -23.28 -0.77
C LEU A 4 39.51 -22.02 -0.16
N ALA A 5 39.57 -20.89 -0.86
CA ALA A 5 38.67 -19.78 -0.60
C ALA A 5 37.35 -20.07 -1.32
N ALA A 6 36.41 -20.67 -0.61
CA ALA A 6 35.03 -20.80 -1.06
C ALA A 6 34.44 -19.38 -1.16
N LEU A 7 34.30 -18.90 -2.39
CA LEU A 7 33.54 -17.70 -2.74
C LEU A 7 32.06 -17.98 -2.45
N CYS A 8 31.64 -17.74 -1.21
CA CYS A 8 30.23 -17.72 -0.83
C CYS A 8 29.61 -16.46 -1.46
N VAL A 9 29.01 -16.61 -2.64
CA VAL A 9 28.18 -15.57 -3.25
C VAL A 9 26.91 -15.47 -2.41
N LEU A 10 26.96 -14.66 -1.36
CA LEU A 10 25.80 -14.28 -0.59
C LEU A 10 24.99 -13.31 -1.45
N VAL A 11 24.10 -13.84 -2.30
CA VAL A 11 23.06 -13.03 -2.94
C VAL A 11 22.08 -12.62 -1.83
N CYS A 12 22.38 -11.53 -1.12
CA CYS A 12 21.39 -10.87 -0.27
C CYS A 12 20.36 -10.22 -1.20
N THR A 13 19.31 -10.94 -1.59
CA THR A 13 18.06 -10.28 -1.95
C THR A 13 17.52 -9.66 -0.67
N ALA A 14 17.84 -8.39 -0.44
CA ALA A 14 17.16 -7.61 0.58
C ALA A 14 15.68 -7.52 0.17
N VAL A 15 14.85 -8.36 0.78
CA VAL A 15 13.40 -8.22 0.70
C VAL A 15 13.09 -6.90 1.39
N LYS A 16 12.76 -5.86 0.62
CA LYS A 16 12.24 -4.62 1.20
C LYS A 16 10.97 -4.99 1.96
N ALA A 17 10.88 -4.59 3.23
CA ALA A 17 9.64 -4.67 3.97
C ALA A 17 8.62 -3.77 3.26
N GLN A 18 7.57 -4.38 2.69
CA GLN A 18 6.52 -3.63 1.99
C GLN A 18 5.77 -2.79 3.02
N SER A 19 5.71 -1.47 2.82
CA SER A 19 4.93 -0.60 3.70
C SER A 19 3.49 -0.61 3.23
N VAL A 20 2.56 -1.17 4.03
CA VAL A 20 1.13 -1.18 3.69
C VAL A 20 0.44 -0.04 4.43
N VAL A 21 -0.22 0.85 3.68
CA VAL A 21 -1.02 1.94 4.24
C VAL A 21 -2.50 1.65 4.01
N THR A 22 -3.28 1.64 5.09
CA THR A 22 -4.75 1.61 5.02
C THR A 22 -5.28 3.04 4.92
N LEU A 23 -6.13 3.29 3.93
CA LEU A 23 -6.68 4.61 3.66
C LEU A 23 -7.72 5.00 4.72
N ASP A 24 -7.58 6.21 5.26
CA ASP A 24 -8.67 6.85 6.00
C ASP A 24 -9.78 7.23 5.01
N LEU A 25 -10.94 6.58 5.14
CA LEU A 25 -12.07 6.84 4.24
C LEU A 25 -12.64 8.25 4.38
N ALA A 26 -12.25 9.04 5.40
CA ALA A 26 -12.58 10.45 5.54
C ALA A 26 -11.54 11.41 4.95
N ASP A 27 -10.43 10.90 4.37
CA ASP A 27 -9.36 11.72 3.81
C ASP A 27 -9.92 12.77 2.80
N PRO A 28 -9.57 14.06 2.94
CA PRO A 28 -10.03 15.12 2.03
C PRO A 28 -9.48 15.00 0.60
N ALA A 29 -8.39 14.24 0.38
CA ALA A 29 -7.88 13.93 -0.95
C ALA A 29 -8.81 12.97 -1.73
N ILE A 30 -9.71 12.29 -1.03
CA ILE A 30 -10.74 11.47 -1.66
C ILE A 30 -11.83 12.38 -2.24
N THR A 31 -12.11 12.18 -3.52
CA THR A 31 -13.23 12.84 -4.21
C THR A 31 -14.43 11.92 -4.28
N ARG A 32 -15.63 12.48 -4.15
CA ARG A 32 -16.89 11.71 -4.16
C ARG A 32 -17.94 12.47 -4.96
N SER A 33 -18.83 11.71 -5.58
CA SER A 33 -20.05 12.28 -6.18
C SER A 33 -20.96 12.91 -5.11
N SER A 34 -21.81 13.85 -5.51
CA SER A 34 -22.90 14.38 -4.68
C SER A 34 -23.84 13.29 -4.17
N ASN A 35 -23.96 12.17 -4.90
CA ASN A 35 -24.80 11.04 -4.55
C ASN A 35 -24.20 10.16 -3.45
N TRP A 36 -22.91 10.30 -3.10
CA TRP A 36 -22.30 9.46 -2.07
C TRP A 36 -22.96 9.65 -0.69
N GLY A 37 -23.31 10.89 -0.36
CA GLY A 37 -23.86 11.26 0.95
C GLY A 37 -22.78 11.63 1.95
N SER A 38 -23.17 11.81 3.21
CA SER A 38 -22.29 12.30 4.28
C SER A 38 -21.46 11.21 4.97
N ASN A 39 -21.81 9.93 4.80
CA ASN A 39 -21.07 8.85 5.41
C ASN A 39 -19.90 8.43 4.49
N PRO A 40 -18.63 8.58 4.93
CA PRO A 40 -17.48 8.28 4.09
C PRO A 40 -17.39 6.79 3.70
N ALA A 41 -17.87 5.89 4.55
CA ALA A 41 -17.71 4.45 4.37
C ALA A 41 -18.86 3.78 3.61
N ARG A 42 -19.97 4.47 3.33
CA ARG A 42 -21.12 3.86 2.66
C ARG A 42 -21.98 4.81 1.86
N THR A 43 -22.66 4.25 0.86
CA THR A 43 -23.72 4.90 0.11
C THR A 43 -24.84 3.90 -0.24
N GLU A 44 -26.03 4.42 -0.49
CA GLU A 44 -27.22 3.66 -0.93
C GLU A 44 -27.78 4.18 -2.26
N ARG A 45 -27.12 5.19 -2.85
CA ARG A 45 -27.64 5.91 -4.01
C ARG A 45 -27.01 5.39 -5.28
N ASN A 46 -27.82 4.88 -6.20
CA ASN A 46 -27.33 4.40 -7.48
C ASN A 46 -26.58 5.52 -8.24
N GLY A 47 -25.48 5.16 -8.90
CA GLY A 47 -24.58 6.07 -9.58
C GLY A 47 -23.65 6.86 -8.66
N ALA A 48 -23.72 6.66 -7.34
CA ALA A 48 -22.75 7.23 -6.42
C ALA A 48 -21.35 6.64 -6.68
N TRP A 49 -20.35 7.52 -6.68
CA TRP A 49 -18.96 7.13 -6.86
C TRP A 49 -18.03 7.84 -5.89
N TRP A 50 -16.87 7.21 -5.69
CA TRP A 50 -15.75 7.62 -4.85
C TRP A 50 -14.47 7.37 -5.65
N ALA A 51 -13.49 8.26 -5.56
CA ALA A 51 -12.22 8.13 -6.27
C ALA A 51 -11.04 8.68 -5.45
N TYR A 52 -9.88 8.05 -5.65
CA TYR A 52 -8.65 8.37 -4.95
C TYR A 52 -7.44 8.09 -5.85
N ASN A 53 -6.42 8.95 -5.75
CA ASN A 53 -5.14 8.75 -6.41
C ASN A 53 -4.10 8.35 -5.38
N PHE A 54 -3.36 7.29 -5.67
CA PHE A 54 -2.29 6.80 -4.81
C PHE A 54 -1.00 6.59 -5.61
N VAL A 55 0.13 6.46 -4.92
CA VAL A 55 1.40 6.04 -5.52
C VAL A 55 1.83 4.81 -4.74
N GLY A 56 1.90 3.64 -5.37
CA GLY A 56 2.21 2.38 -4.69
C GLY A 56 2.37 1.22 -5.67
N THR A 57 2.67 0.03 -5.14
CA THR A 57 2.96 -1.19 -5.90
C THR A 57 1.90 -2.28 -5.71
N SER A 58 0.98 -2.10 -4.77
CA SER A 58 -0.17 -3.00 -4.60
C SER A 58 -1.40 -2.25 -4.15
N LEU A 59 -2.55 -2.91 -4.30
CA LEU A 59 -3.85 -2.42 -3.89
C LEU A 59 -4.71 -3.60 -3.43
N ASP A 60 -5.22 -3.52 -2.21
CA ASP A 60 -6.21 -4.44 -1.65
C ASP A 60 -7.48 -3.67 -1.28
N ILE A 61 -8.62 -4.16 -1.74
CA ILE A 61 -9.94 -3.61 -1.48
C ILE A 61 -10.80 -4.69 -0.85
N LYS A 62 -11.30 -4.41 0.35
CA LYS A 62 -12.33 -5.20 1.01
C LYS A 62 -13.60 -4.41 1.11
N LEU A 63 -14.69 -5.01 0.64
CA LEU A 63 -16.04 -4.46 0.76
C LEU A 63 -16.82 -5.29 1.77
N TYR A 64 -17.93 -4.76 2.25
CA TYR A 64 -18.92 -5.57 2.94
C TYR A 64 -19.93 -6.14 1.95
N ALA A 65 -20.48 -7.30 2.28
CA ALA A 65 -21.56 -7.97 1.56
C ALA A 65 -22.75 -8.28 2.47
N SER A 66 -23.97 -8.21 1.92
CA SER A 66 -25.23 -8.52 2.62
C SER A 66 -26.42 -8.57 1.63
N GLN A 67 -27.58 -9.06 2.06
CA GLN A 67 -28.82 -9.17 1.28
C GLN A 67 -29.40 -7.86 0.71
N GLY A 68 -28.94 -6.69 1.15
CA GLY A 68 -29.36 -5.38 0.62
C GLY A 68 -28.31 -4.66 -0.22
N TYR A 69 -27.25 -5.33 -0.63
CA TYR A 69 -26.08 -4.72 -1.26
C TYR A 69 -26.09 -4.95 -2.78
N GLY A 70 -25.38 -4.10 -3.51
CA GLY A 70 -25.49 -4.01 -4.97
C GLY A 70 -24.25 -4.44 -5.76
N LEU A 71 -24.29 -4.13 -7.04
CA LEU A 71 -23.14 -4.20 -7.93
C LEU A 71 -22.25 -2.97 -7.77
N VAL A 72 -20.95 -3.22 -7.63
CA VAL A 72 -19.92 -2.18 -7.52
C VAL A 72 -18.97 -2.31 -8.70
N ASN A 73 -18.80 -1.24 -9.47
CA ASN A 73 -17.73 -1.17 -10.46
C ASN A 73 -16.48 -0.58 -9.80
N ILE A 74 -15.40 -1.36 -9.78
CA ILE A 74 -14.07 -0.96 -9.33
C ILE A 74 -13.22 -0.70 -10.57
N THR A 75 -12.72 0.51 -10.73
CA THR A 75 -11.87 0.92 -11.85
C THR A 75 -10.49 1.31 -11.32
N LEU A 76 -9.46 0.62 -11.78
CA LEU A 76 -8.06 0.93 -11.51
C LEU A 76 -7.38 1.27 -12.85
N ASP A 77 -6.84 2.48 -12.96
CA ASP A 77 -6.15 2.99 -14.15
C ASP A 77 -6.95 2.80 -15.45
N GLY A 78 -8.27 3.03 -15.37
CA GLY A 78 -9.19 2.90 -16.50
C GLY A 78 -9.68 1.47 -16.79
N LYS A 79 -9.13 0.44 -16.12
CA LYS A 79 -9.63 -0.94 -16.23
C LYS A 79 -10.69 -1.21 -15.18
N SER A 80 -11.90 -1.55 -15.63
CA SER A 80 -13.06 -1.82 -14.78
C SER A 80 -13.27 -3.30 -14.49
N THR A 81 -13.64 -3.60 -13.24
CA THR A 81 -14.10 -4.90 -12.75
C THR A 81 -15.40 -4.70 -11.97
N THR A 82 -16.44 -5.45 -12.31
CA THR A 82 -17.71 -5.44 -11.55
C THR A 82 -17.67 -6.50 -10.47
N VAL A 83 -18.00 -6.11 -9.24
CA VAL A 83 -18.10 -6.97 -8.06
C VAL A 83 -19.54 -6.97 -7.57
N ASP A 84 -20.10 -8.15 -7.39
CA ASP A 84 -21.39 -8.33 -6.75
C ASP A 84 -21.20 -8.41 -5.23
N THR A 85 -21.70 -7.42 -4.50
CA THR A 85 -21.64 -7.38 -3.02
C THR A 85 -22.93 -7.86 -2.38
N SER A 86 -23.91 -8.34 -3.16
CA SER A 86 -25.09 -8.99 -2.62
C SER A 86 -24.74 -10.37 -2.04
N SER A 87 -25.44 -10.74 -0.97
CA SER A 87 -25.33 -12.05 -0.34
C SER A 87 -26.72 -12.57 0.00
N PRO A 88 -27.02 -13.87 -0.08
CA PRO A 88 -28.26 -14.41 0.46
C PRO A 88 -28.37 -14.24 1.99
N ASP A 89 -27.25 -14.03 2.68
CA ASP A 89 -27.22 -13.77 4.13
C ASP A 89 -27.54 -12.30 4.44
N SER A 90 -28.39 -12.11 5.44
CA SER A 90 -28.72 -10.79 5.99
C SER A 90 -27.58 -10.22 6.85
N HIS A 91 -26.69 -11.07 7.38
CA HIS A 91 -25.51 -10.63 8.12
C HIS A 91 -24.51 -9.91 7.22
N VAL A 92 -23.95 -8.82 7.74
CA VAL A 92 -22.91 -8.06 7.06
C VAL A 92 -21.57 -8.78 7.25
N THR A 93 -20.99 -9.27 6.16
CA THR A 93 -19.69 -9.95 6.16
C THR A 93 -18.67 -9.20 5.30
N SER A 94 -17.38 -9.35 5.59
CA SER A 94 -16.33 -8.80 4.74
C SER A 94 -16.06 -9.73 3.56
N MET A 95 -15.79 -9.16 2.40
CA MET A 95 -15.35 -9.86 1.20
C MET A 95 -14.13 -9.18 0.58
N ASP A 96 -13.21 -9.98 0.02
CA ASP A 96 -12.11 -9.46 -0.79
C ASP A 96 -12.67 -9.14 -2.18
N ALA A 97 -12.64 -7.86 -2.56
CA ALA A 97 -13.26 -7.38 -3.79
C ALA A 97 -12.25 -7.21 -4.93
N MET A 98 -11.03 -6.81 -4.58
CA MET A 98 -9.90 -6.71 -5.52
C MET A 98 -8.61 -6.80 -4.73
N SER A 99 -7.65 -7.55 -5.27
CA SER A 99 -6.26 -7.56 -4.81
C SER A 99 -5.38 -7.53 -6.06
N VAL A 100 -4.49 -6.55 -6.13
CA VAL A 100 -3.54 -6.38 -7.22
C VAL A 100 -2.17 -6.15 -6.62
N ASN A 101 -1.20 -6.93 -7.07
CA ASN A 101 0.21 -6.79 -6.72
C ASN A 101 1.01 -6.40 -7.96
N ASP A 102 2.28 -6.06 -7.77
CA ASP A 102 3.24 -5.75 -8.84
C ASP A 102 2.81 -4.60 -9.76
N LEU A 103 2.09 -3.61 -9.22
CA LEU A 103 1.86 -2.34 -9.89
C LEU A 103 3.19 -1.59 -10.05
N ALA A 104 3.33 -0.87 -11.17
CA ALA A 104 4.49 0.01 -11.37
C ALA A 104 4.51 1.09 -10.27
N PRO A 105 5.66 1.45 -9.67
CA PRO A 105 5.76 2.41 -8.56
C PRO A 105 5.52 3.85 -9.05
N THR A 106 4.29 4.13 -9.46
CA THR A 106 3.85 5.35 -10.12
C THR A 106 2.49 5.78 -9.57
N SER A 107 1.91 6.87 -10.08
CA SER A 107 0.58 7.27 -9.66
C SER A 107 -0.50 6.41 -10.32
N HIS A 108 -1.41 5.91 -9.50
CA HIS A 108 -2.58 5.12 -9.89
C HIS A 108 -3.87 5.88 -9.54
N THR A 109 -4.90 5.66 -10.35
CA THR A 109 -6.24 6.21 -10.13
C THR A 109 -7.21 5.08 -9.82
N LEU A 110 -7.76 5.09 -8.61
CA LEU A 110 -8.80 4.17 -8.19
C LEU A 110 -10.17 4.87 -8.17
N ARG A 111 -11.20 4.19 -8.67
CA ARG A 111 -12.60 4.62 -8.55
C ARG A 111 -13.51 3.46 -8.20
N LEU A 112 -14.40 3.66 -7.23
CA LEU A 112 -15.49 2.75 -6.89
C LEU A 112 -16.82 3.42 -7.24
N ALA A 113 -17.75 2.69 -7.83
CA ALA A 113 -19.10 3.18 -8.12
C ALA A 113 -20.16 2.13 -7.84
N LEU A 114 -21.21 2.51 -7.12
CA LEU A 114 -22.43 1.72 -6.99
C LEU A 114 -23.21 1.86 -8.31
N ILE A 115 -23.34 0.76 -9.06
CA ILE A 115 -23.93 0.78 -10.41
C ILE A 115 -25.34 0.19 -10.48
N GLY A 116 -25.84 -0.37 -9.39
CA GLY A 116 -27.23 -0.81 -9.29
C GLY A 116 -27.42 -2.06 -8.42
N PRO A 117 -28.64 -2.62 -8.42
CA PRO A 117 -28.93 -3.90 -7.76
C PRO A 117 -28.17 -5.05 -8.42
N SER A 118 -27.95 -6.12 -7.65
CA SER A 118 -27.45 -7.37 -8.22
C SER A 118 -28.54 -8.13 -8.98
N PRO A 119 -28.20 -8.81 -10.09
CA PRO A 119 -29.13 -9.69 -10.79
C PRO A 119 -29.48 -10.95 -9.97
N ASN A 120 -28.70 -11.27 -8.93
CA ASN A 120 -28.86 -12.48 -8.10
C ASN A 120 -29.71 -12.24 -6.83
N GLY A 121 -30.31 -11.06 -6.67
CA GLY A 121 -30.94 -10.60 -5.43
C GLY A 121 -30.30 -9.27 -4.98
N GLY A 122 -30.67 -8.74 -3.81
CA GLY A 122 -29.96 -7.55 -3.28
C GLY A 122 -30.75 -6.25 -3.16
N THR A 123 -32.03 -6.22 -3.51
CA THR A 123 -32.86 -5.02 -3.34
C THR A 123 -33.51 -4.99 -1.97
N ALA A 124 -33.23 -3.94 -1.18
CA ALA A 124 -34.07 -3.64 -0.03
C ALA A 124 -35.53 -3.45 -0.51
N PRO A 125 -36.55 -3.70 0.33
CA PRO A 125 -37.96 -3.47 -0.02
C PRO A 125 -38.25 -2.02 -0.50
N SER A 126 -37.39 -1.06 -0.15
CA SER A 126 -37.41 0.33 -0.60
C SER A 126 -36.81 0.58 -1.98
N GLY A 127 -36.26 -0.44 -2.65
CA GLY A 127 -35.47 -0.31 -3.89
C GLY A 127 -34.04 0.18 -3.67
N GLN A 128 -33.63 0.41 -2.41
CA GLN A 128 -32.27 0.84 -2.06
C GLN A 128 -31.28 -0.33 -2.13
N VAL A 129 -30.08 -0.05 -2.62
CA VAL A 129 -28.96 -0.98 -2.68
C VAL A 129 -27.73 -0.31 -2.09
N TRP A 130 -26.99 -1.02 -1.26
CA TRP A 130 -25.86 -0.46 -0.54
C TRP A 130 -24.53 -0.81 -1.19
N LEU A 131 -23.59 0.13 -1.09
CA LEU A 131 -22.16 -0.10 -1.15
C LEU A 131 -21.57 0.34 0.19
N ARG A 132 -20.83 -0.55 0.85
CA ARG A 132 -20.08 -0.23 2.06
C ARG A 132 -18.65 -0.74 1.94
N ILE A 133 -17.70 0.16 2.17
CA ILE A 133 -16.27 -0.13 2.14
C ILE A 133 -15.88 -0.64 3.53
N ASN A 134 -15.15 -1.76 3.57
CA ASN A 134 -14.53 -2.25 4.79
C ASN A 134 -13.13 -1.63 4.94
N SER A 135 -12.26 -1.89 3.96
CA SER A 135 -10.90 -1.34 3.93
C SER A 135 -10.40 -1.18 2.51
N ILE A 136 -9.54 -0.19 2.30
CA ILE A 136 -8.70 -0.09 1.11
C ILE A 136 -7.28 0.16 1.59
N SER A 137 -6.34 -0.64 1.13
CA SER A 137 -4.92 -0.49 1.46
C SER A 137 -4.05 -0.54 0.23
N ALA A 138 -2.99 0.25 0.22
CA ALA A 138 -2.00 0.27 -0.84
C ALA A 138 -0.61 -0.05 -0.29
N GLY A 139 0.11 -0.95 -0.95
CA GLY A 139 1.46 -1.34 -0.60
C GLY A 139 2.52 -0.45 -1.25
N ASP A 140 3.63 -0.29 -0.55
CA ASP A 140 4.68 0.70 -0.80
C ASP A 140 4.11 2.10 -1.08
N SER A 141 2.98 2.39 -0.44
CA SER A 141 2.23 3.58 -0.74
C SER A 141 2.88 4.79 -0.09
N ILE A 142 3.40 5.71 -0.91
CA ILE A 142 3.87 7.02 -0.44
C ILE A 142 2.64 7.93 -0.36
N THR A 143 1.69 7.61 0.51
CA THR A 143 0.70 8.59 0.95
C THR A 143 1.48 9.67 1.72
N ARG A 144 1.31 10.94 1.31
CA ARG A 144 1.92 12.15 1.90
C ARG A 144 2.56 11.93 3.28
N TYR A 145 3.87 12.20 3.35
CA TYR A 145 4.64 12.37 4.59
C TYR A 145 3.79 12.87 5.75
N ASP A 146 3.61 12.03 6.75
CA ASP A 146 3.38 12.49 8.11
C ASP A 146 4.71 13.10 8.59
N VAL A 147 4.93 14.39 8.30
CA VAL A 147 6.02 15.19 8.89
C VAL A 147 5.68 15.46 10.36
N GLY A 148 5.55 14.40 11.14
CA GLY A 148 5.12 14.40 12.53
C GLY A 148 5.67 13.25 13.38
N ALA A 149 6.19 12.18 12.77
CA ALA A 149 6.87 11.12 13.49
C ALA A 149 8.23 10.85 12.85
N ALA A 150 9.29 11.12 13.62
CA ALA A 150 10.65 10.77 13.25
C ALA A 150 10.75 9.27 12.97
N VAL A 151 10.84 8.88 11.70
CA VAL A 151 11.42 7.60 11.29
C VAL A 151 12.53 7.92 10.32
N TYR A 152 13.72 8.01 10.90
CA TYR A 152 15.00 8.15 10.22
C TYR A 152 15.19 6.96 9.25
N GLU A 153 15.27 7.29 7.96
CA GLU A 153 15.69 6.51 6.79
C GLU A 153 16.40 5.15 7.04
N PRO A 154 15.88 4.00 6.55
CA PRO A 154 16.70 2.79 6.42
C PRO A 154 17.60 2.81 5.17
N ILE A 155 17.50 3.83 4.29
CA ILE A 155 18.22 3.83 3.00
C ILE A 155 19.70 4.20 3.16
N VAL A 156 20.09 4.93 4.21
CA VAL A 156 21.49 5.36 4.40
C VAL A 156 22.37 4.24 4.99
N HIS A 157 21.80 3.32 5.76
CA HIS A 157 22.60 2.26 6.42
C HIS A 157 23.05 1.15 5.47
N VAL A 158 22.30 0.86 4.41
CA VAL A 158 22.70 -0.20 3.45
C VAL A 158 23.86 0.28 2.56
N PHE A 159 23.90 1.55 2.19
CA PHE A 159 25.03 2.10 1.42
C PHE A 159 26.32 2.20 2.24
N ILE A 160 26.23 2.47 3.55
CA ILE A 160 27.42 2.55 4.41
C ILE A 160 28.00 1.16 4.70
N ILE A 161 27.17 0.12 4.89
CA ILE A 161 27.68 -1.22 5.22
C ILE A 161 28.41 -1.86 4.02
N THR A 162 27.94 -1.67 2.78
CA THR A 162 28.65 -2.20 1.61
C THR A 162 29.93 -1.41 1.31
N PHE A 163 29.96 -0.10 1.56
CA PHE A 163 31.18 0.69 1.38
C PHE A 163 32.23 0.38 2.46
N VAL A 164 31.80 0.14 3.71
CA VAL A 164 32.69 -0.23 4.81
C VAL A 164 33.26 -1.65 4.64
N PHE A 165 32.53 -2.60 4.06
CA PHE A 165 33.09 -3.95 3.88
C PHE A 165 34.18 -4.05 2.79
N VAL A 166 34.18 -3.14 1.81
CA VAL A 166 35.19 -3.15 0.73
C VAL A 166 36.50 -2.47 1.15
N THR A 167 36.48 -1.50 2.07
CA THR A 167 37.71 -0.84 2.55
C THR A 167 38.42 -1.57 3.70
N PHE A 168 37.73 -2.46 4.42
CA PHE A 168 38.27 -3.09 5.64
C PHE A 168 39.02 -4.41 5.43
N VAL A 169 39.11 -4.93 4.21
CA VAL A 169 39.98 -6.10 3.93
C VAL A 169 41.48 -5.77 4.09
N ASN A 170 41.86 -4.48 4.20
CA ASN A 170 43.26 -4.04 4.32
C ASN A 170 43.56 -3.04 5.46
N ALA A 171 42.62 -2.75 6.37
CA ALA A 171 42.83 -1.75 7.44
C ALA A 171 43.27 -2.37 8.77
N LYS A 172 44.08 -1.64 9.55
CA LYS A 172 44.57 -2.10 10.87
C LYS A 172 43.47 -1.91 11.93
N LEU A 173 43.47 -2.76 12.95
CA LEU A 173 42.49 -2.73 14.05
C LEU A 173 42.38 -1.37 14.76
N SER A 174 43.44 -0.55 14.75
CA SER A 174 43.46 0.81 15.29
C SER A 174 42.48 1.77 14.61
N ASP A 175 42.14 1.50 13.36
CA ASP A 175 41.28 2.38 12.56
C ASP A 175 39.80 2.19 12.92
N PHE A 176 39.47 1.06 13.56
CA PHE A 176 38.13 0.74 14.05
C PHE A 176 37.75 1.55 15.30
N GLU A 177 38.67 1.72 16.24
CA GLU A 177 38.41 2.51 17.46
C GLU A 177 38.20 4.00 17.13
N GLN A 178 38.90 4.51 16.12
CA GLN A 178 38.74 5.90 15.67
C GLN A 178 37.35 6.14 15.05
N TYR A 179 36.82 5.17 14.28
CA TYR A 179 35.47 5.23 13.72
C TYR A 179 34.37 5.26 14.79
N ILE A 180 34.49 4.42 15.83
CA ILE A 180 33.50 4.38 16.92
C ILE A 180 33.48 5.71 17.69
N SER A 181 34.64 6.34 17.89
CA SER A 181 34.71 7.60 18.65
C SER A 181 34.21 8.83 17.89
N ASN A 182 34.37 8.88 16.55
CA ASN A 182 33.94 10.01 15.73
C ASN A 182 33.74 9.63 14.24
N PRO A 183 32.54 9.18 13.86
CA PRO A 183 32.30 8.64 12.51
C PRO A 183 32.36 9.71 11.41
N VAL A 184 32.06 10.98 11.73
CA VAL A 184 32.04 12.08 10.75
C VAL A 184 33.46 12.43 10.29
N GLN A 185 34.41 12.54 11.23
CA GLN A 185 35.83 12.83 10.92
C GLN A 185 36.51 11.71 10.12
N PHE A 186 36.14 10.46 10.37
CA PHE A 186 36.71 9.30 9.68
C PHE A 186 36.36 9.31 8.18
N ILE A 187 35.12 9.66 7.82
CA ILE A 187 34.66 9.72 6.42
C ILE A 187 35.40 10.80 5.63
N PHE A 188 35.66 11.97 6.22
CA PHE A 188 36.37 13.05 5.52
C PHE A 188 37.82 12.71 5.17
N LYS A 189 38.45 11.79 5.89
CA LYS A 189 39.85 11.38 5.65
C LYS A 189 40.06 10.58 4.36
N PHE A 190 38.98 10.06 3.78
CA PHE A 190 39.00 9.27 2.53
C PHE A 190 38.41 10.01 1.32
N LEU A 191 37.98 11.27 1.50
CA LEU A 191 37.40 12.12 0.46
C LEU A 191 38.36 13.23 -0.04
N THR A 192 39.63 13.19 0.37
CA THR A 192 40.75 14.01 -0.12
C THR A 192 41.90 13.11 -0.55
#